data_AF-R7W1W1-F1
#
_entry.id   AF-R7W1W1-F1
#
_cell.length_a   1.000
_cell.length_b   1.000
_cell.length_c   1.000
_cell.angle_alpha   90.00
_cell.angle_beta   90.00
_cell.angle_gamma   90.00
#
_symmetry.space_group_name_H-M   'P 1'
#
loop_
_entity.id
_entity.type
_entity.pdbx_description
1 polymer ?
#
loop_
_entity_poly.entity_id
_entity_poly.type
_entity_poly.pdbx_seq_one_letter_code
_entity_poly.pdbx_strand_id
1 'polypeptide(L)'
;MRGGVSVSSPKLPVIKDIGIFYAALTAPLASPNSHVIVDIGSRNLFWRVGSRYWVGRSPDDGPIKQIVVFKGRAFGIDSDIRLFKVQLTPQICIQEIPVMESSMIRKWHHSDRWLVICGDMLLMVALRGPIIVTGVTFEVFRLDLSTKPALWLKVEKLENWAIFISTDKRSQALSCMNPEIWGGRSNCVYCYNHDSKHWVALELGKPLQGNGPTSKFNPNIFIFMGRDSKVQPMWVFPSMLSFCR
;
A
#
# COMPACT_ATOMS: atom_id res chain seq x y z
N MET A 1 29.30 7.40 4.29
CA MET A 1 28.41 6.41 3.64
C MET A 1 28.10 5.33 4.67
N ARG A 2 26.85 5.18 5.12
CA ARG A 2 26.48 4.02 5.97
C ARG A 2 26.32 2.81 5.05
N GLY A 3 27.09 1.76 5.29
CA GLY A 3 27.00 0.51 4.52
C GLY A 3 25.59 -0.08 4.61
N GLY A 4 25.03 -0.47 3.47
CA GLY A 4 23.74 -1.17 3.41
C GLY A 4 23.85 -2.58 3.96
N VAL A 5 22.82 -3.04 4.69
CA VAL A 5 22.73 -4.43 5.13
C VAL A 5 22.17 -5.27 3.98
N SER A 6 22.90 -6.31 3.60
CA SER A 6 22.49 -7.27 2.57
C SER A 6 22.38 -8.67 3.18
N VAL A 7 21.34 -9.42 2.80
CA VAL A 7 21.11 -10.80 3.22
C VAL A 7 20.61 -11.62 2.03
N SER A 8 20.97 -12.89 1.98
CA SER A 8 20.52 -13.81 0.93
C SER A 8 19.49 -14.78 1.48
N SER A 9 18.34 -14.86 0.81
CA SER A 9 17.31 -15.84 1.10
C SER A 9 17.60 -17.18 0.43
N PRO A 10 17.07 -18.31 0.94
CA PRO A 10 17.04 -19.56 0.18
C PRO A 10 16.24 -19.36 -1.10
N LYS A 11 16.51 -20.18 -2.12
CA LYS A 11 15.76 -20.13 -3.39
C LYS A 11 14.26 -20.23 -3.10
N LEU A 12 13.49 -19.33 -3.71
CA LEU A 12 12.04 -19.39 -3.62
C LEU A 12 11.57 -20.76 -4.11
N PRO A 13 10.60 -21.41 -3.44
CA PRO A 13 10.03 -22.70 -3.85
C PRO A 13 9.14 -22.59 -5.09
N VAL A 14 9.41 -21.61 -5.96
CA VAL A 14 8.61 -21.25 -7.11
C VAL A 14 8.83 -22.28 -8.22
N ILE A 15 7.71 -22.85 -8.68
CA ILE A 15 7.62 -23.64 -9.91
C ILE A 15 7.87 -22.68 -11.08
N LYS A 16 8.61 -23.12 -12.10
CA LYS A 16 8.86 -22.35 -13.34
C LYS A 16 7.56 -21.67 -13.80
N ASP A 17 7.68 -20.41 -14.22
CA ASP A 17 6.62 -19.56 -14.82
C ASP A 17 5.66 -18.81 -13.88
N ILE A 18 5.91 -18.78 -12.57
CA ILE A 18 5.10 -17.97 -11.63
C ILE A 18 5.80 -16.65 -11.30
N GLY A 19 5.14 -15.52 -11.61
CA GLY A 19 5.61 -14.17 -11.29
C GLY A 19 5.42 -13.79 -9.82
N ILE A 20 6.24 -12.85 -9.33
CA ILE A 20 6.05 -12.20 -8.03
C ILE A 20 5.08 -11.04 -8.19
N PHE A 21 3.93 -11.12 -7.51
CA PHE A 21 2.88 -10.09 -7.59
C PHE A 21 3.03 -9.00 -6.55
N TYR A 22 3.62 -9.33 -5.39
CA TYR A 22 3.86 -8.40 -4.31
C TYR A 22 5.00 -8.90 -3.43
N ALA A 23 5.78 -7.97 -2.88
CA ALA A 23 6.77 -8.29 -1.86
C ALA A 23 6.82 -7.18 -0.81
N ALA A 24 6.98 -7.56 0.45
CA ALA A 24 7.02 -6.64 1.56
C ALA A 24 8.00 -7.08 2.63
N LEU A 25 8.64 -6.11 3.26
CA LEU A 25 9.40 -6.30 4.47
C LEU A 25 8.57 -5.84 5.67
N THR A 26 8.56 -6.64 6.74
CA THR A 26 7.77 -6.35 7.95
C THR A 26 8.49 -5.45 8.95
N ALA A 27 9.81 -5.41 8.92
CA ALA A 27 10.66 -4.53 9.73
C ALA A 27 12.03 -4.40 9.06
N PRO A 28 12.85 -3.36 9.32
CA PRO A 28 14.20 -3.25 8.74
C PRO A 28 14.97 -4.57 8.84
N LEU A 29 15.79 -4.91 7.83
CA LEU A 29 16.47 -6.21 7.74
C LEU A 29 17.29 -6.58 9.00
N ALA A 30 17.85 -5.58 9.67
CA ALA A 30 18.62 -5.75 10.91
C ALA A 30 17.75 -5.98 12.16
N SER A 31 16.43 -5.82 12.06
CA SER A 31 15.52 -5.97 13.20
C SER A 31 15.33 -7.45 13.53
N PRO A 32 15.27 -7.80 14.83
CA PRO A 32 14.92 -9.16 15.22
C PRO A 32 13.52 -9.49 14.69
N ASN A 33 13.34 -10.72 14.22
CA ASN A 33 12.06 -11.19 13.66
C ASN A 33 11.57 -10.40 12.44
N SER A 34 12.47 -9.79 11.67
CA SER A 34 12.13 -9.30 10.33
C SER A 34 11.76 -10.47 9.42
N HIS A 35 10.67 -10.29 8.67
CA HIS A 35 10.18 -11.22 7.67
C HIS A 35 10.04 -10.52 6.32
N VAL A 36 10.45 -11.21 5.26
CA VAL A 36 10.07 -10.93 3.88
C VAL A 36 8.84 -11.76 3.55
N ILE A 37 7.85 -11.12 2.95
CA ILE A 37 6.61 -11.74 2.52
C ILE A 37 6.52 -11.56 1.01
N VAL A 38 6.18 -12.62 0.30
CA VAL A 38 6.06 -12.62 -1.16
C VAL A 38 4.71 -13.22 -1.54
N ASP A 39 3.94 -12.52 -2.35
CA ASP A 39 2.78 -13.08 -3.06
C ASP A 39 3.23 -13.64 -4.40
N ILE A 40 3.04 -14.95 -4.59
CA ILE A 40 3.30 -15.66 -5.85
C ILE A 40 2.00 -16.02 -6.58
N GLY A 41 0.89 -15.34 -6.26
CA GLY A 41 -0.40 -15.49 -6.90
C GLY A 41 -1.22 -16.64 -6.34
N SER A 42 -0.61 -17.81 -6.16
CA SER A 42 -1.27 -19.00 -5.59
C SER A 42 -1.20 -19.06 -4.05
N ARG A 43 -0.20 -18.42 -3.44
CA ARG A 43 -0.03 -18.37 -1.98
C ARG A 43 0.93 -17.25 -1.58
N ASN A 44 0.94 -16.89 -0.30
CA ASN A 44 2.00 -16.11 0.31
C ASN A 44 3.11 -17.02 0.83
N LEU A 45 4.35 -16.58 0.61
CA LEU A 45 5.55 -17.17 1.14
C LEU A 45 6.19 -16.20 2.14
N PHE A 46 6.53 -16.70 3.31
CA PHE A 46 7.13 -15.95 4.39
C PHE A 46 8.54 -16.48 4.63
N TRP A 47 9.52 -15.58 4.63
CA TRP A 47 10.89 -15.88 5.03
C TRP A 47 11.28 -14.99 6.20
N ARG A 48 11.51 -15.61 7.35
CA ARG A 48 12.18 -14.94 8.47
C ARG A 48 13.64 -14.72 8.06
N VAL A 49 14.11 -13.48 8.15
CA VAL A 49 15.50 -13.14 7.80
C VAL A 49 16.45 -14.04 8.59
N GLY A 50 17.35 -14.72 7.87
CA GLY A 50 18.29 -15.70 8.44
C GLY A 50 17.79 -17.15 8.51
N SER A 51 16.52 -17.43 8.19
CA SER A 51 16.00 -18.80 8.10
C SER A 51 16.50 -19.54 6.86
N ARG A 52 16.58 -20.87 6.95
CA ARG A 52 16.99 -21.75 5.83
C ARG A 52 15.85 -22.10 4.86
N TYR A 53 14.61 -21.78 5.19
CA TYR A 53 13.44 -22.15 4.40
C TYR A 53 12.37 -21.04 4.36
N TRP A 54 11.53 -21.12 3.32
CA TRP A 54 10.30 -20.35 3.20
C TRP A 54 9.14 -21.12 3.83
N VAL A 55 8.20 -20.40 4.43
CA VAL A 55 6.95 -20.96 4.95
C VAL A 55 5.80 -20.47 4.09
N GLY A 56 5.07 -21.40 3.45
CA GLY A 56 3.88 -21.07 2.68
C GLY A 56 2.64 -21.05 3.57
N ARG A 57 1.92 -19.92 3.60
CA ARG A 57 0.65 -19.75 4.33
C ARG A 57 -0.22 -18.72 3.63
N SER A 58 -1.52 -18.93 3.55
CA SER A 58 -2.49 -17.97 3.03
C SER A 58 -3.85 -18.19 3.69
N PRO A 59 -4.73 -17.19 3.69
CA PRO A 59 -6.17 -17.42 3.83
C PRO A 59 -6.67 -18.47 2.83
N ASP A 60 -7.77 -19.13 3.17
CA ASP A 60 -8.37 -20.18 2.33
C ASP A 60 -8.85 -19.64 0.97
N ASP A 61 -9.31 -18.39 0.96
CA ASP A 61 -9.87 -17.74 -0.21
C ASP A 61 -8.84 -16.92 -1.03
N GLY A 62 -7.55 -17.11 -0.76
CA GLY A 62 -6.46 -16.56 -1.57
C GLY A 62 -5.40 -15.78 -0.78
N PRO A 63 -4.30 -15.39 -1.45
CA PRO A 63 -3.18 -14.74 -0.79
C PRO A 63 -3.48 -13.28 -0.43
N ILE A 64 -2.86 -12.84 0.67
CA ILE A 64 -2.74 -11.43 1.05
C ILE A 64 -2.02 -10.68 -0.07
N LYS A 65 -2.61 -9.56 -0.52
CA LYS A 65 -2.10 -8.73 -1.60
C LYS A 65 -1.30 -7.54 -1.11
N GLN A 66 -1.59 -7.05 0.09
CA GLN A 66 -0.83 -5.99 0.74
C GLN A 66 -0.71 -6.24 2.22
N ILE A 67 0.43 -5.89 2.79
CA ILE A 67 0.68 -6.00 4.23
C ILE A 67 1.40 -4.77 4.75
N VAL A 68 1.04 -4.36 5.96
CA VAL A 68 1.68 -3.27 6.70
C VAL A 68 1.90 -3.70 8.14
N VAL A 69 2.89 -3.10 8.80
CA VAL A 69 3.13 -3.29 10.23
C VAL A 69 2.70 -2.04 10.98
N PHE A 70 1.71 -2.21 11.85
CA PHE A 70 1.07 -1.14 12.60
C PHE A 70 1.10 -1.47 14.09
N LYS A 71 1.68 -0.58 14.90
CA LYS A 71 1.79 -0.75 16.37
C LYS A 71 2.34 -2.13 16.76
N GLY A 72 3.38 -2.59 16.05
CA GLY A 72 4.06 -3.88 16.28
C GLY A 72 3.29 -5.12 15.80
N ARG A 73 2.17 -4.96 15.11
CA ARG A 73 1.35 -6.07 14.58
C ARG A 73 1.25 -5.95 13.06
N ALA A 74 1.32 -7.07 12.35
CA ALA A 74 1.14 -7.07 10.91
C ALA A 74 -0.35 -7.20 10.57
N PHE A 75 -0.79 -6.38 9.62
CA PHE A 75 -2.14 -6.40 9.07
C PHE A 75 -2.03 -6.51 7.55
N GLY A 76 -2.89 -7.32 6.94
CA GLY A 76 -2.93 -7.47 5.50
C GLY A 76 -4.35 -7.44 4.95
N ILE A 77 -4.46 -7.16 3.66
CA ILE A 77 -5.70 -7.26 2.90
C ILE A 77 -5.50 -8.17 1.69
N ASP A 78 -6.53 -8.91 1.31
CA ASP A 78 -6.57 -9.68 0.08
C ASP A 78 -7.24 -8.89 -1.07
N SER A 79 -7.57 -9.59 -2.16
CA SER A 79 -8.25 -8.99 -3.32
C SER A 79 -9.66 -8.48 -3.01
N ASP A 80 -10.33 -9.09 -2.02
CA ASP A 80 -11.70 -8.77 -1.59
C ASP A 80 -11.73 -7.79 -0.41
N ILE A 81 -10.57 -7.23 -0.03
CA ILE A 81 -10.41 -6.26 1.05
C ILE A 81 -10.78 -6.84 2.42
N ARG A 82 -10.77 -8.16 2.56
CA ARG A 82 -10.86 -8.76 3.88
C ARG A 82 -9.60 -8.43 4.66
N LEU A 83 -9.81 -7.96 5.88
CA LEU A 83 -8.72 -7.56 6.75
C LEU A 83 -8.23 -8.78 7.53
N PHE A 84 -6.93 -9.01 7.50
CA PHE A 84 -6.29 -10.09 8.24
C PHE A 84 -5.30 -9.53 9.25
N LYS A 85 -5.36 -10.07 10.46
CA LYS A 85 -4.26 -9.98 11.42
C LYS A 85 -3.26 -11.08 11.09
N VAL A 86 -2.00 -10.70 10.92
CA VAL A 86 -0.91 -11.64 10.63
C VAL A 86 0.03 -11.69 11.82
N GLN A 87 0.03 -12.82 12.51
CA GLN A 87 1.01 -13.12 13.55
C GLN A 87 2.21 -13.79 12.88
N LEU A 88 3.39 -13.17 12.97
CA LEU A 88 4.61 -13.67 12.32
C LEU A 88 5.41 -14.63 13.22
N THR A 89 5.27 -14.53 14.54
CA THR A 89 6.02 -15.32 15.53
C THR A 89 5.11 -15.80 16.65
N PRO A 90 5.39 -16.97 17.29
CA PRO A 90 6.44 -17.94 16.96
C PRO A 90 6.15 -18.75 15.69
N GLN A 91 4.90 -18.79 15.27
CA GLN A 91 4.44 -19.44 14.04
C GLN A 91 3.54 -18.49 13.25
N ILE A 92 3.55 -18.63 11.92
CA ILE A 92 2.74 -17.79 11.06
C ILE A 92 1.27 -18.21 11.20
N CYS A 93 0.46 -17.28 11.69
CA CYS A 93 -0.98 -17.43 11.81
C CYS A 93 -1.66 -16.22 11.17
N ILE A 94 -2.65 -16.49 10.33
CA ILE A 94 -3.42 -15.48 9.61
C ILE A 94 -4.86 -15.63 10.09
N GLN A 95 -5.40 -14.56 10.66
CA GLN A 95 -6.76 -14.54 11.20
C GLN A 95 -7.53 -13.39 10.58
N GLU A 96 -8.69 -13.70 9.99
CA GLU A 96 -9.58 -12.66 9.50
C GLU A 96 -10.14 -11.83 10.66
N ILE A 97 -10.17 -10.52 10.48
CA ILE A 97 -10.88 -9.58 11.34
C ILE A 97 -12.16 -9.20 10.59
N PRO A 98 -13.34 -9.47 11.13
CA PRO A 98 -14.58 -9.00 10.52
C PRO A 98 -14.60 -7.48 10.56
N VAL A 99 -14.68 -6.86 9.38
CA VAL A 99 -14.81 -5.41 9.21
C VAL A 99 -16.14 -5.12 8.56
N MET A 100 -16.96 -4.29 9.19
CA MET A 100 -18.14 -3.74 8.54
C MET A 100 -17.67 -2.63 7.60
N GLU A 101 -17.72 -2.93 6.31
CA GLU A 101 -17.46 -1.95 5.27
C GLU A 101 -18.53 -0.85 5.29
N SER A 102 -18.09 0.41 5.19
CA SER A 102 -18.99 1.51 4.87
C SER A 102 -19.73 1.20 3.56
N SER A 103 -21.03 1.50 3.50
CA SER A 103 -21.83 1.37 2.27
C SER A 103 -21.22 2.12 1.08
N MET A 104 -20.38 3.12 1.36
CA MET A 104 -19.57 3.78 0.36
C MET A 104 -18.60 2.79 -0.30
N ILE A 105 -17.79 2.05 0.46
CA ILE A 105 -16.73 1.13 0.00
C ILE A 105 -17.26 -0.03 -0.87
N ARG A 106 -18.51 -0.44 -0.65
CA ARG A 106 -19.15 -1.54 -1.40
C ARG A 106 -19.38 -1.22 -2.88
N LYS A 107 -19.49 0.06 -3.26
CA LYS A 107 -19.74 0.49 -4.65
C LYS A 107 -18.50 0.44 -5.57
N TRP A 108 -17.37 -0.08 -5.10
CA TRP A 108 -16.03 0.10 -5.69
C TRP A 108 -15.55 -1.20 -6.32
N HIS A 109 -16.45 -1.89 -7.01
CA HIS A 109 -16.10 -3.05 -7.81
C HIS A 109 -15.08 -2.57 -8.85
N HIS A 110 -13.86 -3.13 -8.80
CA HIS A 110 -12.73 -2.86 -9.71
C HIS A 110 -11.76 -1.71 -9.36
N SER A 111 -11.87 -1.02 -8.22
CA SER A 111 -10.94 0.05 -7.85
C SER A 111 -9.66 -0.46 -7.19
N ASP A 112 -8.50 0.08 -7.59
CA ASP A 112 -7.24 -0.13 -6.87
C ASP A 112 -7.27 0.52 -5.49
N ARG A 113 -6.65 -0.16 -4.53
CA ARG A 113 -6.64 0.22 -3.12
C ARG A 113 -5.24 0.06 -2.55
N TRP A 114 -4.90 0.89 -1.57
CA TRP A 114 -3.61 0.85 -0.91
C TRP A 114 -3.77 0.88 0.60
N LEU A 115 -3.09 -0.04 1.28
CA LEU A 115 -2.99 -0.06 2.73
C LEU A 115 -1.74 0.72 3.14
N VAL A 116 -1.89 1.71 4.03
CA VAL A 116 -0.79 2.61 4.43
C VAL A 116 -0.86 2.96 5.91
N ILE A 117 0.30 3.06 6.54
CA ILE A 117 0.41 3.62 7.89
C ILE A 117 0.63 5.12 7.77
N CYS A 118 -0.18 5.90 8.47
CA CYS A 118 -0.10 7.36 8.50
C CYS A 118 -0.17 7.82 9.95
N GLY A 119 0.97 8.22 10.51
CA GLY A 119 1.10 8.48 11.95
C GLY A 119 0.66 7.28 12.79
N ASP A 120 -0.34 7.47 13.64
CA ASP A 120 -0.93 6.45 14.50
C ASP A 120 -2.20 5.82 13.91
N MET A 121 -2.46 6.03 12.61
CA MET A 121 -3.61 5.49 11.87
C MET A 121 -3.19 4.42 10.86
N LEU A 122 -4.02 3.39 10.75
CA LEU A 122 -4.00 2.44 9.63
C LEU A 122 -5.06 2.89 8.62
N LEU A 123 -4.62 3.29 7.43
CA LEU A 123 -5.47 3.86 6.40
C LEU A 123 -5.60 2.93 5.20
N MET A 124 -6.79 2.91 4.61
CA MET A 124 -7.04 2.40 3.28
C MET A 124 -7.30 3.58 2.35
N VAL A 125 -6.51 3.70 1.30
CA VAL A 125 -6.70 4.67 0.21
C VAL A 125 -7.36 3.95 -0.95
N ALA A 126 -8.44 4.51 -1.48
CA ALA A 126 -9.17 3.94 -2.61
C ALA A 126 -9.42 5.01 -3.67
N LEU A 127 -9.46 4.58 -4.94
CA LEU A 127 -9.76 5.45 -6.07
C LEU A 127 -11.24 5.38 -6.49
N ARG A 128 -11.99 6.49 -6.34
CA ARG A 128 -13.44 6.56 -6.60
C ARG A 128 -13.71 6.94 -8.03
N GLY A 129 -14.48 6.13 -8.74
CA GLY A 129 -15.03 6.47 -10.06
C GLY A 129 -14.67 5.43 -11.12
N PRO A 130 -15.33 5.48 -12.29
CA PRO A 130 -15.01 4.60 -13.40
C PRO A 130 -13.59 4.92 -13.93
N ILE A 131 -12.79 3.87 -14.18
CA ILE A 131 -11.40 3.93 -14.68
C ILE A 131 -11.27 4.78 -15.97
N ILE A 132 -12.39 5.03 -16.69
CA ILE A 132 -12.40 5.57 -18.06
C ILE A 132 -13.05 6.97 -18.15
N VAL A 133 -13.66 7.54 -17.12
CA VAL A 133 -14.34 8.84 -17.26
C VAL A 133 -14.09 9.76 -16.07
N THR A 134 -13.86 11.03 -16.40
CA THR A 134 -13.75 12.24 -15.58
C THR A 134 -14.30 12.16 -14.14
N GLY A 135 -13.61 12.84 -13.21
CA GLY A 135 -14.10 13.02 -11.82
C GLY A 135 -13.60 12.00 -10.80
N VAL A 136 -12.49 11.31 -11.08
CA VAL A 136 -11.88 10.38 -10.13
C VAL A 136 -11.42 11.13 -8.88
N THR A 137 -11.72 10.60 -7.70
CA THR A 137 -11.34 11.20 -6.41
C THR A 137 -10.72 10.14 -5.52
N PHE A 138 -9.68 10.49 -4.79
CA PHE A 138 -9.22 9.62 -3.71
C PHE A 138 -10.17 9.74 -2.54
N GLU A 139 -10.53 8.59 -1.96
CA GLU A 139 -11.08 8.53 -0.62
C GLU A 139 -10.14 7.75 0.28
N VAL A 140 -10.12 8.16 1.54
CA VAL A 140 -9.27 7.57 2.56
C VAL A 140 -10.16 7.15 3.71
N PHE A 141 -9.90 5.95 4.23
CA PHE A 141 -10.63 5.40 5.36
C PHE A 141 -9.64 4.98 6.44
N ARG A 142 -9.87 5.38 7.68
CA ARG A 142 -9.12 4.89 8.85
C ARG A 142 -9.79 3.65 9.42
N LEU A 143 -8.96 2.68 9.82
CA LEU A 143 -9.44 1.51 10.53
C LEU A 143 -9.73 1.87 11.98
N ASP A 144 -10.93 1.55 12.45
CA ASP A 144 -11.32 1.56 13.85
C ASP A 144 -11.49 0.13 14.37
N LEU A 145 -10.59 -0.26 15.27
CA LEU A 145 -10.59 -1.57 15.93
C LEU A 145 -11.31 -1.57 17.28
N SER A 146 -11.87 -0.43 17.72
CA SER A 146 -12.55 -0.31 19.00
C SER A 146 -13.97 -0.90 18.98
N THR A 147 -14.56 -1.07 17.80
CA THR A 147 -15.87 -1.66 17.58
C THR A 147 -15.79 -3.16 17.23
N LYS A 148 -16.90 -3.88 17.38
CA LYS A 148 -17.04 -5.27 16.92
C LYS A 148 -18.34 -5.42 16.12
N PRO A 149 -18.30 -5.64 14.79
CA PRO A 149 -17.10 -5.73 13.94
C PRO A 149 -16.32 -4.40 13.87
N ALA A 150 -15.07 -4.46 13.41
CA ALA A 150 -14.25 -3.28 13.17
C ALA A 150 -14.86 -2.42 12.05
N LEU A 151 -14.48 -1.15 11.93
CA LEU A 151 -15.05 -0.21 10.96
C LEU A 151 -13.99 0.48 10.12
N TRP A 152 -14.31 0.71 8.85
CA TRP A 152 -13.60 1.67 8.00
C TRP A 152 -14.33 3.02 8.05
N LEU A 153 -13.74 4.00 8.71
CA LEU A 153 -14.31 5.34 8.87
C LEU A 153 -13.67 6.30 7.89
N LYS A 154 -14.48 7.05 7.14
CA LYS A 154 -13.97 8.01 6.15
C LYS A 154 -13.15 9.11 6.83
N VAL A 155 -12.04 9.48 6.20
CA VAL A 155 -11.16 10.58 6.57
C VAL A 155 -11.39 11.70 5.56
N GLU A 156 -11.87 12.85 6.03
CA GLU A 156 -12.14 14.01 5.16
C GLU A 156 -10.86 14.80 4.84
N LYS A 157 -9.85 14.76 5.72
CA LYS A 157 -8.60 15.49 5.58
C LYS A 157 -7.44 14.73 6.22
N LEU A 158 -6.28 14.71 5.57
CA LEU A 158 -5.04 14.12 6.11
C LEU A 158 -4.24 15.11 6.97
N GLU A 159 -4.76 16.31 7.19
CA GLU A 159 -4.06 17.42 7.83
C GLU A 159 -2.69 17.69 7.19
N ASN A 160 -1.60 17.63 7.96
CA ASN A 160 -0.23 17.89 7.55
C ASN A 160 0.47 16.66 6.92
N TRP A 161 -0.30 15.63 6.56
CA TRP A 161 0.23 14.42 5.94
C TRP A 161 0.00 14.39 4.44
N ALA A 162 0.91 13.73 3.74
CA ALA A 162 0.77 13.30 2.36
C ALA A 162 0.93 11.78 2.27
N ILE A 163 0.20 11.15 1.33
CA ILE A 163 0.31 9.72 1.04
C ILE A 163 0.93 9.55 -0.33
N PHE A 164 1.84 8.60 -0.47
CA PHE A 164 2.52 8.24 -1.70
C PHE A 164 2.08 6.86 -2.14
N ILE A 165 1.52 6.78 -3.34
CA ILE A 165 1.07 5.53 -3.95
C ILE A 165 1.83 5.28 -5.24
N SER A 166 1.97 4.01 -5.58
CA SER A 166 2.56 3.57 -6.84
C SER A 166 1.51 2.89 -7.70
N THR A 167 1.65 3.08 -9.01
CA THR A 167 0.95 2.32 -10.05
C THR A 167 1.43 0.86 -10.15
N ASP A 168 2.60 0.55 -9.58
CA ASP A 168 3.09 -0.82 -9.45
C ASP A 168 2.52 -1.46 -8.18
N LYS A 169 1.69 -2.50 -8.35
CA LYS A 169 1.07 -3.26 -7.25
C LYS A 169 2.09 -3.87 -6.29
N ARG A 170 3.34 -4.04 -6.71
CA ARG A 170 4.42 -4.57 -5.86
C ARG A 170 4.91 -3.57 -4.82
N SER A 171 4.66 -2.28 -5.01
CA SER A 171 5.16 -1.22 -4.15
C SER A 171 4.18 -0.90 -3.03
N GLN A 172 4.68 -0.89 -1.79
CA GLN A 172 3.91 -0.40 -0.64
C GLN A 172 3.62 1.10 -0.76
N ALA A 173 2.44 1.51 -0.31
CA ALA A 173 2.13 2.91 -0.10
C ALA A 173 2.79 3.42 1.17
N LEU A 174 3.11 4.72 1.18
CA LEU A 174 3.86 5.35 2.24
C LEU A 174 3.23 6.68 2.62
N SER A 175 3.53 7.18 3.81
CA SER A 175 3.09 8.51 4.26
C SER A 175 4.28 9.39 4.61
N CYS A 176 4.09 10.70 4.50
CA CYS A 176 5.05 11.72 4.87
C CYS A 176 4.33 12.80 5.67
N MET A 177 4.86 13.15 6.84
CA MET A 177 4.41 14.30 7.61
C MET A 177 5.14 15.55 7.12
N ASN A 178 4.47 16.71 7.10
CA ASN A 178 5.01 18.02 6.73
C ASN A 178 5.78 18.01 5.38
N PRO A 179 5.15 17.56 4.29
CA PRO A 179 5.79 17.53 2.96
C PRO A 179 6.31 18.90 2.48
N GLU A 180 5.84 20.01 3.05
CA GLU A 180 6.28 21.37 2.77
C GLU A 180 7.79 21.56 2.99
N ILE A 181 8.42 20.75 3.86
CA ILE A 181 9.86 20.80 4.13
C ILE A 181 10.70 20.61 2.86
N TRP A 182 10.18 19.87 1.88
CA TRP A 182 10.81 19.66 0.58
C TRP A 182 10.06 20.35 -0.57
N GLY A 183 9.15 21.28 -0.26
CA GLY A 183 8.33 21.99 -1.25
C GLY A 183 7.08 21.20 -1.69
N GLY A 184 6.73 20.13 -0.98
CA GLY A 184 5.49 19.38 -1.19
C GLY A 184 4.25 20.05 -0.61
N ARG A 185 3.11 19.35 -0.71
CA ARG A 185 1.80 19.81 -0.26
C ARG A 185 1.17 18.77 0.66
N SER A 186 0.74 19.20 1.82
CA SER A 186 -0.09 18.40 2.73
C SER A 186 -1.48 18.12 2.16
N ASN A 187 -2.22 17.24 2.82
CA ASN A 187 -3.56 16.82 2.42
C ASN A 187 -3.64 16.27 0.98
N CYS A 188 -2.56 15.64 0.50
CA CYS A 188 -2.44 15.17 -0.86
C CYS A 188 -2.12 13.67 -0.93
N VAL A 189 -2.65 13.02 -1.97
CA VAL A 189 -2.17 11.73 -2.47
C VAL A 189 -1.26 12.00 -3.67
N TYR A 190 -0.01 11.56 -3.56
CA TYR A 190 1.00 11.63 -4.58
C TYR A 190 1.02 10.33 -5.39
N CYS A 191 0.81 10.43 -6.69
CA CYS A 191 0.96 9.32 -7.63
C CYS A 191 2.05 9.64 -8.65
N TYR A 192 2.84 8.64 -9.01
CA TYR A 192 3.81 8.79 -10.09
C TYR A 192 3.09 8.60 -11.42
N ASN A 193 3.20 9.59 -12.31
CA ASN A 193 2.70 9.48 -13.66
C ASN A 193 3.85 9.10 -14.60
N HIS A 194 3.74 7.94 -15.24
CA HIS A 194 4.76 7.44 -16.16
C HIS A 194 4.89 8.27 -17.42
N ASP A 195 3.79 8.81 -17.93
CA ASP A 195 3.76 9.57 -19.18
C ASP A 195 4.48 10.91 -19.01
N SER A 196 4.22 11.58 -17.89
CA SER A 196 4.89 12.85 -17.57
C SER A 196 6.22 12.68 -16.83
N LYS A 197 6.55 11.47 -16.37
CA LYS A 197 7.72 11.17 -15.51
C LYS A 197 7.81 12.07 -14.27
N HIS A 198 6.68 12.52 -13.77
CA HIS A 198 6.59 13.44 -12.63
C HIS A 198 5.58 12.95 -11.61
N TRP A 199 5.79 13.39 -10.37
CA TRP A 199 4.81 13.20 -9.29
C TRP A 199 3.65 14.17 -9.48
N VAL A 200 2.43 13.64 -9.40
CA VAL A 200 1.22 14.43 -9.39
C VAL A 200 0.65 14.41 -7.98
N ALA A 201 0.45 15.59 -7.40
CA ALA A 201 -0.17 15.75 -6.10
C ALA A 201 -1.68 15.98 -6.29
N LEU A 202 -2.50 15.12 -5.69
CA LEU A 202 -3.96 15.16 -5.78
C LEU A 202 -4.52 15.43 -4.40
N GLU A 203 -5.18 16.57 -4.22
CA GLU A 203 -5.73 16.96 -2.93
C GLU A 203 -6.90 16.05 -2.54
N LEU A 204 -6.89 15.55 -1.30
CA LEU A 204 -7.94 14.66 -0.83
C LEU A 204 -9.30 15.36 -0.85
N GLY A 205 -10.32 14.66 -1.35
CA GLY A 205 -11.68 15.18 -1.46
C GLY A 205 -11.92 16.15 -2.62
N LYS A 206 -10.89 16.58 -3.36
CA LYS A 206 -11.06 17.37 -4.58
C LYS A 206 -11.03 16.48 -5.82
N PRO A 207 -11.95 16.69 -6.79
CA PRO A 207 -11.84 16.08 -8.10
C PRO A 207 -10.50 16.45 -8.75
N LEU A 208 -10.01 15.59 -9.64
CA LEU A 208 -8.86 15.84 -10.52
C LEU A 208 -8.96 17.09 -11.43
N GLN A 209 -9.99 17.93 -11.29
CA GLN A 209 -10.13 19.18 -12.06
C GLN A 209 -9.26 20.30 -11.48
N GLY A 210 -8.64 21.08 -12.37
CA GLY A 210 -8.06 22.36 -12.00
C GLY A 210 -9.16 23.34 -11.56
N ASN A 211 -8.82 24.29 -10.69
CA ASN A 211 -9.76 25.33 -10.30
C ASN A 211 -9.92 26.34 -11.46
N GLY A 212 -10.96 26.21 -12.29
CA GLY A 212 -11.37 27.29 -13.18
C GLY A 212 -12.34 26.87 -14.31
N PRO A 213 -13.24 27.77 -14.76
CA PRO A 213 -14.18 27.52 -15.86
C PRO A 213 -13.51 27.33 -17.23
N THR A 214 -12.18 27.48 -17.30
CA THR A 214 -11.33 27.24 -18.47
C THR A 214 -10.28 26.14 -18.26
N SER A 215 -10.27 25.44 -17.10
CA SER A 215 -9.28 24.39 -16.87
C SER A 215 -9.65 23.17 -17.72
N LYS A 216 -9.07 23.11 -18.92
CA LYS A 216 -9.01 21.89 -19.72
C LYS A 216 -8.58 20.76 -18.79
N PHE A 217 -9.36 19.68 -18.78
CA PHE A 217 -8.93 18.37 -18.31
C PHE A 217 -7.46 18.20 -18.72
N ASN A 218 -6.57 17.75 -17.82
CA ASN A 218 -5.28 17.27 -18.28
C ASN A 218 -5.52 15.81 -18.68
N PRO A 219 -5.78 15.51 -19.98
CA PRO A 219 -6.11 14.16 -20.44
C PRO A 219 -4.98 13.15 -20.22
N ASN A 220 -3.86 13.56 -19.62
CA ASN A 220 -2.64 12.78 -19.48
C ASN A 220 -2.44 12.17 -18.08
N ILE A 221 -3.40 12.24 -17.16
CA ILE A 221 -3.28 11.55 -15.85
C ILE A 221 -4.18 10.32 -15.87
N PHE A 222 -3.64 9.24 -16.44
CA PHE A 222 -4.20 7.92 -16.29
C PHE A 222 -3.46 7.17 -15.18
N ILE A 223 -4.15 6.85 -14.09
CA ILE A 223 -3.64 5.92 -13.08
C ILE A 223 -4.03 4.52 -13.56
N PHE A 224 -3.33 4.01 -14.57
CA PHE A 224 -3.40 2.60 -14.91
C PHE A 224 -2.39 1.84 -14.06
N MET A 225 -2.86 0.85 -13.31
CA MET A 225 -1.95 -0.12 -12.72
C MET A 225 -1.41 -1.01 -13.83
N GLY A 226 -0.21 -0.71 -14.30
CA GLY A 226 0.47 -1.54 -15.29
C GLY A 226 0.80 -2.91 -14.68
N ARG A 227 0.36 -3.98 -15.33
CA ARG A 227 0.94 -5.31 -15.18
C ARG A 227 2.13 -5.42 -16.13
N ASP A 228 3.06 -4.48 -16.06
CA ASP A 228 4.29 -4.56 -16.85
C ASP A 228 5.14 -5.72 -16.32
N SER A 229 5.61 -6.58 -17.22
CA SER A 229 6.51 -7.68 -16.88
C SER A 229 7.86 -7.17 -16.36
N LYS A 230 8.18 -5.90 -16.63
CA LYS A 230 9.37 -5.22 -16.10
C LYS A 230 9.15 -4.82 -14.64
N VAL A 231 10.13 -5.15 -13.80
CA VAL A 231 10.22 -4.62 -12.43
C VAL A 231 10.37 -3.12 -12.52
N GLN A 232 9.39 -2.38 -12.02
CA GLN A 232 9.51 -0.93 -11.92
C GLN A 232 10.31 -0.59 -10.66
N PRO A 233 11.11 0.49 -10.67
CA PRO A 233 11.90 0.88 -9.53
C PRO A 233 10.99 1.04 -8.30
N MET A 234 11.14 0.11 -7.36
CA MET A 234 10.61 0.25 -6.02
C MET A 234 11.34 1.40 -5.33
N TRP A 235 10.59 2.19 -4.57
CA TRP A 235 11.00 3.44 -3.94
C TRP A 235 12.49 3.52 -3.54
N VAL A 236 13.21 4.48 -4.11
CA VAL A 236 14.47 4.99 -3.56
C VAL A 236 14.18 6.41 -3.09
N PHE A 237 13.90 6.58 -1.79
CA PHE A 237 13.76 7.94 -1.27
C PHE A 237 15.12 8.59 -1.13
N PRO A 238 15.21 9.90 -1.41
CA PRO A 238 16.28 10.71 -0.84
C PRO A 238 16.31 10.51 0.67
N SER A 239 17.49 10.52 1.28
CA SER A 239 17.68 10.45 2.74
C SER A 239 16.89 11.50 3.54
N MET A 240 16.27 12.47 2.87
CA MET A 240 15.46 13.54 3.45
C MET A 240 14.16 13.06 4.15
N LEU A 241 13.56 11.93 3.76
CA LEU A 241 12.39 11.39 4.48
C LEU A 241 12.75 10.65 5.77
N SER A 242 14.04 10.37 6.01
CA SER A 242 14.48 9.78 7.28
C SER A 242 14.38 10.74 8.48
N PHE A 243 14.16 12.03 8.22
CA PHE A 243 13.94 13.07 9.22
C PHE A 243 12.46 13.24 9.63
N CYS A 244 11.53 12.52 8.99
CA CYS A 244 10.09 12.60 9.28
C CYS A 244 9.63 11.50 10.27
N ARG A 245 10.45 11.18 11.28
CA ARG A 245 10.07 10.28 12.37
C ARG A 245 9.41 11.04 13.52
#